data_AF-A0A090LJF5-F1
#
_entry.id   AF-A0A090LJF5-F1
#
_cell.length_a   1.000
_cell.length_b   1.000
_cell.length_c   1.000
_cell.angle_alpha   90.00
_cell.angle_beta   90.00
_cell.angle_gamma   90.00
#
_symmetry.space_group_name_H-M   'P 1'
#
loop_
_entity.id
_entity.type
_entity.pdbx_description
1 polymer ?
#
loop_
_entity_poly.entity_id
_entity_poly.type
_entity_poly.pdbx_seq_one_letter_code
_entity_poly.pdbx_strand_id
1 'polypeptide(L)'
;MSNTAGRLAKIGGELSTKLVKPVVSSTKEEARKSVLKVYKDLQRIAPKFWYEYELQEMPLSVFREILKKQFLKNKNIQDVRIIDRKVAECRNDLLSIKYYFYNPDHVRNMLFRENLDAKPADFLSKFLSGKN
;
A
#
# COMPACT_ATOMS: atom_id res chain seq x y z
N MET A 1 33.32 34.08 -12.34
CA MET A 1 31.90 34.47 -12.56
C MET A 1 31.05 33.37 -13.23
N SER A 2 31.56 32.18 -13.57
CA SER A 2 30.80 31.17 -14.35
C SER A 2 29.98 30.14 -13.54
N ASN A 3 30.23 29.98 -12.23
CA ASN A 3 29.58 28.94 -11.42
C ASN A 3 28.17 29.26 -10.90
N THR A 4 27.73 30.52 -10.99
CA THR A 4 26.41 30.96 -10.50
C THR A 4 25.28 30.61 -11.47
N ALA A 5 25.52 30.71 -12.77
CA ALA A 5 24.55 30.39 -13.81
C ALA A 5 24.15 28.90 -13.82
N GLY A 6 25.12 27.99 -13.66
CA GLY A 6 24.85 26.55 -13.58
C GLY A 6 24.03 26.17 -12.33
N ARG A 7 24.21 26.88 -11.21
CA ARG A 7 23.43 26.66 -9.98
C ARG A 7 21.99 27.13 -10.12
N LEU A 8 21.76 28.28 -10.76
CA LEU A 8 20.43 28.80 -11.05
C LEU A 8 19.66 27.93 -12.03
N ALA A 9 20.33 27.39 -13.06
CA ALA A 9 19.71 26.43 -13.99
C ALA A 9 19.34 25.11 -13.30
N LYS A 10 20.17 24.61 -12.39
CA LYS A 10 19.86 23.42 -11.56
C LYS A 10 18.69 23.68 -10.62
N ILE A 11 18.67 24.82 -9.93
CA ILE A 11 17.58 25.24 -9.05
C ILE A 11 16.28 25.43 -9.86
N GLY A 12 16.35 26.05 -11.04
CA GLY A 12 15.21 26.22 -11.95
C GLY A 12 14.67 24.89 -12.49
N GLY A 13 15.55 23.96 -12.87
CA GLY A 13 15.17 22.60 -13.28
C GLY A 13 14.58 21.76 -12.13
N GLU A 14 15.14 21.89 -10.92
CA GLU A 14 14.58 21.28 -9.71
C GLU A 14 13.26 21.89 -9.29
N LEU A 15 13.07 23.20 -9.45
CA LEU A 15 11.80 23.89 -9.14
C LEU A 15 10.72 23.53 -10.17
N SER A 16 11.07 23.46 -11.46
CA SER A 16 10.16 23.08 -12.54
C SER A 16 9.69 21.62 -12.41
N THR A 17 10.59 20.69 -12.07
CA THR A 17 10.23 19.28 -11.80
C THR A 17 9.45 19.08 -10.50
N LYS A 18 9.48 20.05 -9.58
CA LYS A 18 8.70 20.07 -8.32
C LYS A 18 7.29 20.66 -8.47
N LEU A 19 7.00 21.38 -9.55
CA LEU A 19 5.68 21.96 -9.81
C LEU A 19 4.75 20.93 -10.47
N VAL A 20 4.42 19.86 -9.75
CA VAL A 20 3.38 18.92 -10.19
C VAL A 20 2.12 19.11 -9.37
N LYS A 21 0.96 19.11 -10.04
CA LYS A 21 -0.33 19.23 -9.39
C LYS A 21 -0.52 18.09 -8.37
N PRO A 22 -0.76 18.40 -7.08
CA PRO A 22 -1.09 17.39 -6.08
C PRO A 22 -2.44 16.73 -6.41
N VAL A 23 -2.63 15.48 -5.99
CA VAL A 23 -3.89 14.76 -6.20
C VAL A 23 -4.91 15.16 -5.14
N VAL A 24 -4.56 14.98 -3.86
CA VAL A 24 -5.39 15.40 -2.72
C VAL A 24 -4.53 16.14 -1.70
N SER A 25 -3.44 15.53 -1.26
CA SER A 25 -2.55 16.05 -0.24
C SER A 25 -1.48 16.93 -0.86
N SER A 26 -1.28 18.12 -0.31
CA SER A 26 -0.18 19.02 -0.71
C SER A 26 1.07 18.78 0.14
N THR A 27 0.90 18.28 1.36
CA THR A 27 2.00 18.00 2.30
C THR A 27 2.10 16.53 2.71
N LYS A 28 3.28 16.10 3.15
CA LYS A 28 3.49 14.72 3.67
C LYS A 28 2.66 14.44 4.93
N GLU A 29 2.41 15.46 5.74
CA GLU A 29 1.63 15.31 6.97
C GLU A 29 0.15 15.06 6.69
N GLU A 30 -0.42 15.75 5.70
CA GLU A 30 -1.78 15.50 5.21
C GLU A 30 -1.93 14.07 4.69
N ALA A 31 -0.97 13.63 3.87
CA ALA A 31 -0.94 12.26 3.35
C ALA A 31 -0.90 11.23 4.48
N ARG A 32 -0.04 11.46 5.49
CA ARG A 32 0.06 10.59 6.67
C ARG A 32 -1.26 10.56 7.45
N LYS A 33 -1.91 11.72 7.66
CA LYS A 33 -3.24 11.78 8.31
C LYS A 33 -4.28 10.99 7.52
N SER A 34 -4.27 11.10 6.19
CA SER A 34 -5.17 10.37 5.29
C SER A 34 -4.98 8.85 5.37
N VAL A 35 -3.72 8.38 5.37
CA VAL A 35 -3.38 6.96 5.57
C VAL A 35 -3.86 6.46 6.93
N LEU A 36 -3.61 7.22 8.01
CA LEU A 36 -4.04 6.84 9.36
C LEU A 36 -5.55 6.80 9.50
N LYS A 37 -6.28 7.70 8.82
CA LYS A 37 -7.74 7.69 8.78
C LYS A 37 -8.25 6.40 8.16
N VAL A 38 -7.79 6.06 6.96
CA VAL A 38 -8.20 4.83 6.26
C VAL A 38 -7.81 3.57 7.03
N TYR A 39 -6.61 3.54 7.64
CA TYR A 39 -6.20 2.44 8.49
C TYR A 39 -7.14 2.23 9.69
N LYS A 40 -7.50 3.32 10.38
CA LYS A 40 -8.46 3.25 11.50
C LYS A 40 -9.83 2.79 11.03
N ASP A 41 -10.31 3.30 9.89
CA ASP A 41 -11.62 2.92 9.34
C ASP A 41 -11.65 1.42 9.00
N LEU A 42 -10.60 0.90 8.34
CA LEU A 42 -10.43 -0.52 8.07
C LEU A 42 -10.39 -1.36 9.36
N GLN A 43 -9.63 -0.93 10.37
CA GLN A 43 -9.54 -1.63 11.65
C GLN A 43 -10.88 -1.65 12.41
N ARG A 44 -11.75 -0.65 12.24
CA ARG A 44 -13.11 -0.68 12.82
C ARG A 44 -14.00 -1.70 12.12
N ILE A 45 -13.89 -1.81 10.80
CA ILE A 45 -14.70 -2.73 9.98
C ILE A 45 -14.16 -4.17 10.06
N ALA A 46 -12.88 -4.36 10.42
CA ALA A 46 -12.19 -5.64 10.43
C ALA A 46 -12.94 -6.83 11.09
N PRO A 47 -13.62 -6.70 12.25
CA PRO A 47 -14.38 -7.82 12.83
C PRO A 47 -15.55 -8.27 11.97
N LYS A 48 -16.28 -7.31 11.40
CA LYS A 48 -17.42 -7.58 10.51
C LYS A 48 -16.92 -8.22 9.22
N PHE A 49 -15.89 -7.63 8.63
CA PHE A 49 -15.22 -8.15 7.45
C PHE A 49 -14.69 -9.57 7.63
N TRP A 50 -14.04 -9.86 8.76
CA TRP A 50 -13.53 -11.18 9.13
C TRP A 50 -14.63 -12.25 9.18
N TYR A 51 -15.80 -11.89 9.71
CA TYR A 51 -16.95 -12.79 9.80
C TYR A 51 -17.65 -12.98 8.45
N GLU A 52 -17.93 -11.89 7.72
CA GLU A 52 -18.66 -11.91 6.45
C GLU A 52 -17.91 -12.64 5.32
N TYR A 53 -16.57 -12.65 5.37
CA TYR A 53 -15.73 -13.29 4.35
C TYR A 53 -15.19 -14.66 4.78
N GLU A 54 -15.78 -15.25 5.82
CA GLU A 54 -15.48 -16.60 6.30
C GLU A 54 -13.99 -16.82 6.63
N LEU A 55 -13.33 -15.80 7.21
CA LEU A 55 -11.90 -15.84 7.55
C LEU A 55 -11.64 -16.35 8.97
N GLN A 56 -12.61 -17.04 9.59
CA GLN A 56 -12.53 -17.47 10.99
C GLN A 56 -11.52 -18.57 11.26
N GLU A 57 -10.93 -19.18 10.23
CA GLU A 57 -9.80 -20.11 10.37
C GLU A 57 -8.62 -19.50 11.14
N MET A 58 -8.47 -18.17 11.10
CA MET A 58 -7.49 -17.45 11.91
C MET A 58 -8.13 -16.59 12.99
N PRO A 59 -7.47 -16.43 14.15
CA PRO A 59 -7.90 -15.50 15.17
C PRO A 59 -7.96 -14.05 14.63
N LEU A 60 -8.96 -13.29 15.10
CA LEU A 60 -9.14 -11.89 14.71
C LEU A 60 -7.91 -11.02 14.99
N SER A 61 -7.14 -11.32 16.04
CA SER A 61 -5.88 -10.63 16.35
C SER A 61 -4.87 -10.78 15.22
N VAL A 62 -4.66 -12.01 14.75
CA VAL A 62 -3.77 -12.35 13.63
C VAL A 62 -4.25 -11.66 12.36
N PHE A 63 -5.56 -11.66 12.11
CA PHE A 63 -6.14 -10.97 10.96
C PHE A 63 -5.83 -9.46 10.95
N ARG A 64 -6.00 -8.78 12.09
CA ARG A 64 -5.65 -7.35 12.23
C ARG A 64 -4.17 -7.09 11.99
N GLU A 65 -3.30 -8.01 12.40
CA GLU A 65 -1.87 -7.93 12.11
C GLU A 65 -1.55 -8.11 10.62
N ILE A 66 -2.24 -9.01 9.92
CA ILE A 66 -2.09 -9.16 8.46
C ILE A 66 -2.48 -7.87 7.75
N LEU A 67 -3.61 -7.26 8.11
CA LEU A 67 -4.00 -5.95 7.57
C LEU A 67 -2.92 -4.90 7.84
N LYS A 68 -2.34 -4.87 9.04
CA LYS A 68 -1.21 -3.98 9.37
C LYS A 68 0.03 -4.27 8.52
N LYS A 69 0.37 -5.54 8.29
CA LYS A 69 1.49 -5.95 7.42
C LYS A 69 1.31 -5.40 6.01
N GLN A 70 0.10 -5.45 5.45
CA GLN A 70 -0.18 -4.89 4.12
C GLN A 70 0.09 -3.38 4.03
N PHE A 71 -0.24 -2.61 5.07
CA PHE A 71 0.12 -1.19 5.13
C PHE A 71 1.64 -0.98 5.23
N LEU A 72 2.33 -1.82 6.02
CA LEU A 72 3.77 -1.71 6.22
C LEU A 72 4.60 -2.06 4.97
N LYS A 73 4.06 -2.87 4.04
CA LYS A 73 4.74 -3.15 2.76
C LYS A 73 5.04 -1.86 1.97
N ASN A 74 4.15 -0.88 2.08
CA ASN A 74 4.25 0.39 1.37
C ASN A 74 4.97 1.48 2.20
N LYS A 75 5.63 1.13 3.31
CA LYS A 75 6.24 2.12 4.23
C LYS A 75 7.36 2.96 3.60
N ASN A 76 8.02 2.42 2.57
CA ASN A 76 9.17 3.06 1.93
C ASN A 76 8.77 4.11 0.89
N ILE A 77 7.47 4.27 0.59
CA ILE A 77 6.98 5.23 -0.40
C ILE A 77 7.12 6.65 0.16
N GLN A 78 7.83 7.52 -0.57
CA GLN A 78 8.06 8.90 -0.16
C GLN A 78 7.23 9.94 -0.94
N ASP A 79 6.79 9.61 -2.16
CA ASP A 79 6.01 10.51 -3.00
C ASP A 79 4.55 10.56 -2.51
N VAL A 80 4.10 11.77 -2.19
CA VAL A 80 2.75 12.08 -1.68
C VAL A 80 1.66 11.64 -2.65
N ARG A 81 1.87 11.77 -3.96
CA ARG A 81 0.86 11.43 -4.97
C ARG A 81 0.61 9.93 -5.04
N ILE A 82 1.68 9.15 -4.87
CA ILE A 82 1.59 7.69 -4.83
C ILE A 82 0.88 7.25 -3.55
N ILE A 83 1.18 7.90 -2.42
CA ILE A 83 0.48 7.66 -1.15
C ILE A 83 -1.01 7.95 -1.32
N ASP A 84 -1.39 9.11 -1.86
CA ASP A 84 -2.79 9.47 -2.08
C ASP A 84 -3.50 8.46 -2.99
N ARG A 85 -2.83 8.01 -4.06
CA ARG A 85 -3.37 6.97 -4.93
C ARG A 85 -3.58 5.66 -4.17
N LYS A 86 -2.63 5.21 -3.36
CA LYS A 86 -2.76 4.00 -2.54
C LYS A 86 -3.90 4.10 -1.52
N VAL A 87 -4.09 5.29 -0.95
CA VAL A 87 -5.22 5.57 -0.05
C VAL A 87 -6.54 5.49 -0.81
N ALA A 88 -6.62 6.02 -2.03
CA ALA A 88 -7.81 5.93 -2.87
C ALA A 88 -8.12 4.49 -3.29
N GLU A 89 -7.11 3.72 -3.69
CA GLU A 89 -7.22 2.27 -3.97
C GLU A 89 -7.81 1.54 -2.76
N CYS A 90 -7.24 1.74 -1.56
CA CYS A 90 -7.74 1.11 -0.34
C CYS A 90 -9.19 1.51 0.01
N ARG A 91 -9.61 2.75 -0.26
CA ARG A 91 -11.01 3.17 -0.08
C ARG A 91 -11.95 2.46 -1.05
N ASN A 92 -11.52 2.27 -2.29
CA ASN A 92 -12.27 1.52 -3.29
C ASN A 92 -12.40 0.04 -2.89
N ASP A 93 -11.34 -0.57 -2.39
CA ASP A 93 -11.37 -1.95 -1.91
C ASP A 93 -12.34 -2.10 -0.73
N LEU A 94 -12.29 -1.17 0.24
CA LEU A 94 -13.23 -1.14 1.36
C LEU A 94 -14.69 -1.02 0.91
N LEU A 95 -14.95 -0.22 -0.12
CA LEU A 95 -16.28 -0.05 -0.68
C LEU A 95 -16.72 -1.33 -1.40
N SER A 96 -15.84 -1.96 -2.17
CA SER A 96 -16.08 -3.21 -2.87
C SER A 96 -16.38 -4.35 -1.89
N ILE A 97 -15.65 -4.40 -0.77
CA ILE A 97 -15.88 -5.35 0.32
C ILE A 97 -17.25 -5.11 0.96
N LYS A 98 -17.57 -3.85 1.26
CA LYS A 98 -18.82 -3.45 1.90
C LYS A 98 -20.06 -3.79 1.07
N TYR A 99 -19.98 -3.67 -0.25
CA TYR A 99 -21.06 -3.96 -1.18
C TYR A 99 -20.99 -5.36 -1.80
N TYR A 100 -20.11 -6.24 -1.30
CA TYR A 100 -19.96 -7.61 -1.80
C TYR A 100 -19.66 -7.70 -3.30
N PHE A 101 -18.94 -6.71 -3.85
CA PHE A 101 -18.44 -6.78 -5.23
C PHE A 101 -17.24 -7.72 -5.35
N TYR A 102 -16.59 -8.06 -4.23
CA TYR A 102 -15.51 -9.03 -4.17
C TYR A 102 -15.97 -10.36 -3.58
N ASN A 103 -15.58 -11.45 -4.22
CA ASN A 103 -15.80 -12.80 -3.70
C ASN A 103 -14.84 -13.11 -2.54
N PRO A 104 -15.20 -14.03 -1.61
CA PRO A 104 -14.31 -14.46 -0.53
C PRO A 104 -12.92 -14.89 -0.98
N ASP A 105 -12.84 -15.69 -2.04
CA ASP A 105 -11.55 -16.13 -2.61
C ASP A 105 -10.72 -14.96 -3.16
N HIS A 106 -11.36 -13.96 -3.76
CA HIS A 106 -10.66 -12.78 -4.25
C HIS A 106 -9.99 -12.02 -3.11
N VAL A 107 -10.73 -11.78 -2.03
CA VAL A 107 -10.21 -11.12 -0.84
C VAL A 107 -9.11 -11.93 -0.18
N ARG A 108 -9.30 -13.25 -0.05
CA ARG A 108 -8.30 -14.15 0.51
C ARG A 108 -7.00 -14.08 -0.31
N ASN A 109 -7.10 -14.15 -1.63
CA ASN A 109 -5.95 -13.99 -2.51
C ASN A 109 -5.29 -12.61 -2.39
N MET A 110 -6.07 -11.54 -2.20
CA MET A 110 -5.54 -10.18 -2.02
C MET A 110 -4.71 -10.04 -0.73
N LEU A 111 -5.15 -10.67 0.36
CA LEU A 111 -4.50 -10.60 1.67
C LEU A 111 -3.36 -11.60 1.83
N PHE A 112 -3.46 -12.78 1.23
CA PHE A 112 -2.59 -13.94 1.51
C PHE A 112 -1.74 -14.40 0.33
N ARG A 113 -1.62 -13.62 -0.75
CA ARG A 113 -0.83 -14.00 -1.94
C ARG A 113 0.63 -14.43 -1.64
N GLU A 114 1.18 -14.02 -0.50
CA GLU A 114 2.53 -14.34 -0.04
C GLU A 114 2.65 -15.71 0.65
N ASN A 115 1.54 -16.36 0.99
CA ASN A 115 1.53 -17.69 1.62
C ASN A 115 1.57 -18.84 0.60
N LEU A 116 1.70 -18.54 -0.70
CA LEU A 116 2.12 -19.52 -1.70
C LEU A 116 3.61 -19.77 -1.47
N ASP A 117 4.04 -21.05 -1.50
CA ASP A 117 5.40 -21.51 -1.21
C ASP A 117 6.45 -20.42 -1.41
N ALA A 118 7.12 -20.03 -0.31
CA ALA A 118 8.04 -18.90 -0.31
C ALA A 118 8.98 -19.06 -1.51
N LYS A 119 8.96 -18.08 -2.42
CA LYS A 119 9.79 -18.16 -3.63
C LYS A 119 11.22 -18.45 -3.18
N PRO A 120 11.90 -19.43 -3.79
CA PRO A 120 13.26 -19.78 -3.40
C PRO A 120 14.11 -18.52 -3.45
N ALA A 121 14.65 -18.12 -2.30
CA ALA A 121 15.40 -16.87 -2.18
C ALA A 121 16.87 -17.10 -2.53
N ASP A 122 17.41 -18.24 -2.10
CA ASP A 122 18.79 -18.65 -2.30
C ASP A 122 19.02 -19.24 -3.69
N PHE A 123 20.23 -19.06 -4.21
CA PHE A 123 20.65 -19.58 -5.51
C PHE A 123 20.40 -21.09 -5.62
N LEU A 124 20.81 -21.88 -4.62
CA LEU A 124 20.66 -23.34 -4.68
C LEU A 124 19.18 -23.74 -4.73
N SER A 125 18.34 -23.09 -3.92
CA SER A 125 16.89 -23.32 -3.93
C SER A 125 16.24 -22.94 -5.27
N LYS A 126 16.69 -21.86 -5.92
CA LYS A 126 16.21 -21.45 -7.24
C LYS A 126 16.63 -22.45 -8.31
N PHE A 127 17.91 -22.83 -8.29
CA PHE A 127 18.50 -23.81 -9.19
C PHE A 127 17.76 -25.16 -9.12
N LEU A 128 17.53 -25.69 -7.92
CA LEU A 128 16.80 -26.95 -7.72
C LEU A 128 15.31 -26.86 -8.12
N SER A 129 14.70 -25.68 -7.99
CA SER A 129 13.29 -25.47 -8.36
C SER A 129 13.07 -25.35 -9.87
N GLY A 130 14.12 -25.14 -10.66
CA GLY A 130 14.04 -24.91 -12.11
C GLY A 130 13.29 -23.64 -12.52
N LYS A 131 12.98 -22.74 -11.57
CA LYS A 131 12.28 -21.48 -11.78
C LYS A 131 13.26 -20.33 -11.54
N ASN A 132 13.48 -19.49 -12.55
CA ASN A 132 14.27 -18.25 -12.46
C ASN A 132 13.53 -17.14 -11.70
#